data_AF-A0A2K6DK28-F1
#
_entry.id   AF-A0A2K6DK28-F1
#
_cell.length_a   1.000
_cell.length_b   1.000
_cell.length_c   1.000
_cell.angle_alpha   90.00
_cell.angle_beta   90.00
_cell.angle_gamma   90.00
#
_symmetry.space_group_name_H-M   'P 1'
#
loop_
_entity.id
_entity.type
_entity.pdbx_description
1 polymer ?
#
loop_
_entity_poly.entity_id
_entity_poly.type
_entity_poly.pdbx_seq_one_letter_code
_entity_poly.pdbx_strand_id
1 'polypeptide(L)'
;MAAAAGAGAVIAAPDSSRWLWSVLAAALGLLTAGVSALEVYTPKEIFVANGTQGKLTCKFKSTDETGGLTSVTWSFQPEGADTTVSFFHYSQGQVYPGNYPPFKDRISWAGDLDKKDASINIENMQFIHNGTYICDVKNPPDIVVQPGHIRLYVVEKENLPVFPVWVVVGIVTAVVLGLTLLISMILAVLYRRKNSKRDYTGIRQSPLEVF
;
A
#
# COMPACT_ATOMS: atom_id res chain seq x y z
N MET A 1 70.33 59.99 -48.64
CA MET A 1 69.58 58.73 -48.45
C MET A 1 69.09 58.67 -47.01
N ALA A 2 68.00 57.95 -46.80
CA ALA A 2 67.25 57.72 -45.55
C ALA A 2 66.22 58.80 -45.17
N ALA A 3 64.99 58.56 -45.64
CA ALA A 3 63.76 58.94 -44.96
C ALA A 3 63.52 57.98 -43.79
N ALA A 4 62.92 58.46 -42.70
CA ALA A 4 62.36 57.59 -41.66
C ALA A 4 60.96 58.08 -41.30
N ALA A 5 60.03 57.12 -41.30
CA ALA A 5 58.60 57.26 -41.32
C ALA A 5 57.98 57.46 -39.93
N GLY A 6 56.82 58.11 -39.90
CA GLY A 6 56.03 58.35 -38.69
C GLY A 6 55.33 57.08 -38.17
N ALA A 7 55.24 56.99 -36.84
CA ALA A 7 54.46 55.99 -36.14
C ALA A 7 53.02 56.49 -35.93
N GLY A 8 52.04 55.78 -36.51
CA GLY A 8 50.62 55.95 -36.21
C GLY A 8 50.19 55.00 -35.10
N ALA A 9 49.60 55.54 -34.03
CA ALA A 9 48.99 54.75 -32.97
C ALA A 9 47.61 54.22 -33.41
N VAL A 10 47.39 52.91 -33.31
CA VAL A 10 46.10 52.27 -33.58
C VAL A 10 45.30 52.19 -32.28
N ILE A 11 44.19 52.93 -32.20
CA ILE A 11 43.23 52.84 -31.09
C ILE A 11 42.36 51.60 -31.34
N ALA A 12 42.43 50.61 -30.45
CA ALA A 12 41.57 49.43 -30.48
C ALA A 12 40.15 49.81 -30.02
N ALA A 13 39.15 49.60 -30.88
CA ALA A 13 37.75 49.79 -30.54
C ALA A 13 37.27 48.68 -29.57
N PRO A 14 36.42 49.00 -28.58
CA PRO A 14 35.89 48.00 -27.66
C PRO A 14 34.90 47.08 -28.40
N ASP A 15 35.14 45.77 -28.27
CA ASP A 15 34.39 44.70 -28.95
C ASP A 15 33.00 44.51 -28.33
N SER A 16 32.05 45.38 -28.71
CA SER A 16 30.66 45.37 -28.25
C SER A 16 29.90 44.10 -28.69
N SER A 17 30.36 43.46 -29.77
CA SER A 17 29.79 42.22 -30.30
C SER A 17 29.96 41.08 -29.29
N ARG A 18 31.16 40.88 -28.74
CA ARG A 18 31.44 39.82 -27.76
C ARG A 18 30.58 39.91 -26.48
N TRP A 19 30.26 41.13 -26.05
CA TRP A 19 29.36 41.34 -24.91
C TRP A 19 27.93 40.90 -25.22
N LEU A 20 27.41 41.23 -26.40
CA LEU A 20 26.07 40.82 -26.83
C LEU A 20 25.94 39.30 -26.93
N TRP A 21 26.94 38.62 -27.51
CA TRP A 21 26.95 37.14 -27.57
C TRP A 21 27.03 36.48 -26.20
N SER A 22 27.75 37.08 -25.25
CA SER A 22 27.85 36.57 -23.88
C SER A 22 26.53 36.71 -23.12
N VAL A 23 25.83 37.85 -23.29
CA VAL A 23 24.51 38.07 -22.69
C VAL A 23 23.46 37.15 -23.34
N LEU A 24 23.51 36.96 -24.66
CA LEU A 24 22.64 36.02 -25.38
C LEU A 24 22.89 34.57 -24.95
N ALA A 25 24.15 34.16 -24.79
CA ALA A 25 24.49 32.82 -24.31
C ALA A 25 24.05 32.58 -22.86
N ALA A 26 24.19 33.59 -21.99
CA ALA A 26 23.70 33.53 -20.61
C ALA A 26 22.17 33.47 -20.54
N ALA A 27 21.47 34.28 -21.35
CA ALA A 27 20.02 34.26 -21.44
C ALA A 27 19.50 32.94 -22.00
N LEU A 28 20.17 32.37 -23.01
CA LEU A 28 19.83 31.06 -23.58
C LEU A 28 20.13 29.92 -22.59
N GLY A 29 21.21 30.02 -21.81
CA GLY A 29 21.55 29.07 -20.74
C GLY A 29 20.50 29.02 -19.63
N LEU A 30 19.98 30.18 -19.21
CA LEU A 30 18.87 30.29 -18.24
C LEU A 30 17.56 29.68 -18.76
N LEU A 31 17.32 29.72 -20.07
CA LEU A 31 16.14 29.12 -20.72
C LEU A 31 16.23 27.58 -20.82
N THR A 32 17.42 27.00 -20.67
CA THR A 32 17.67 25.55 -20.76
C THR A 32 17.80 24.83 -19.42
N ALA A 33 17.57 25.52 -18.29
CA ALA A 33 17.45 24.86 -17.00
C ALA A 33 16.27 23.88 -17.05
N GLY A 34 16.56 22.60 -17.27
CA GLY A 34 15.56 21.55 -17.39
C GLY A 34 14.75 21.45 -16.11
N VAL A 35 13.43 21.57 -16.22
CA VAL A 35 12.53 21.23 -15.12
C VAL A 35 12.42 19.71 -15.09
N SER A 36 12.97 19.08 -14.06
CA SER A 36 12.75 17.66 -13.82
C SER A 36 11.37 17.47 -13.17
N ALA A 37 10.65 16.46 -13.65
CA ALA A 37 9.28 16.18 -13.24
C ALA A 37 9.27 15.15 -12.10
N LEU A 38 8.64 15.50 -10.97
CA LEU A 38 8.38 14.56 -9.88
C LEU A 38 7.10 13.77 -10.17
N GLU A 39 7.19 12.44 -10.12
CA GLU A 39 6.04 11.53 -10.31
C GLU A 39 5.67 10.86 -8.98
N VAL A 40 4.37 10.86 -8.65
CA VAL A 40 3.82 10.28 -7.43
C VAL A 40 3.07 8.99 -7.77
N TYR A 41 3.34 7.93 -7.01
CA TYR A 41 2.71 6.62 -7.13
C TYR A 41 1.91 6.29 -5.88
N THR A 42 0.62 6.11 -6.06
CA THR A 42 -0.33 5.72 -5.01
C THR A 42 -1.24 4.59 -5.50
N PRO A 43 -1.72 3.72 -4.60
CA PRO A 43 -2.80 2.79 -4.95
C PRO A 43 -4.07 3.58 -5.31
N LYS A 44 -4.78 3.17 -6.36
CA LYS A 44 -6.02 3.84 -6.76
C LYS A 44 -7.09 3.75 -5.68
N GLU A 45 -7.22 2.57 -5.09
CA GLU A 45 -8.21 2.28 -4.06
C GLU A 45 -7.60 1.44 -2.94
N ILE A 46 -8.06 1.65 -1.71
CA ILE A 46 -7.70 0.84 -0.54
C ILE A 46 -8.92 0.57 0.33
N PHE A 47 -8.94 -0.60 0.96
CA PHE A 47 -9.99 -1.03 1.86
C PHE A 47 -9.40 -1.20 3.26
N VAL A 48 -10.01 -0.58 4.26
CA VAL A 48 -9.55 -0.64 5.65
C VAL A 48 -10.70 -1.10 6.54
N ALA A 49 -10.44 -2.06 7.41
CA ALA A 49 -11.42 -2.52 8.38
C ALA A 49 -11.77 -1.40 9.39
N ASN A 50 -13.06 -1.31 9.76
CA ASN A 50 -13.51 -0.38 10.78
C ASN A 50 -12.84 -0.67 12.13
N GLY A 51 -12.35 0.38 12.80
CA GLY A 51 -11.62 0.32 14.04
C GLY A 51 -10.15 -0.08 13.93
N THR A 52 -9.60 -0.32 12.72
CA THR A 52 -8.16 -0.67 12.55
C THR A 52 -7.34 0.50 12.05
N GLN A 53 -6.01 0.35 12.07
CA GLN A 53 -5.09 1.32 11.50
C GLN A 53 -5.08 1.19 9.97
N GLY A 54 -5.26 2.30 9.27
CA GLY A 54 -5.09 2.40 7.82
C GLY A 54 -3.73 2.98 7.46
N LYS A 55 -3.02 2.37 6.51
CA LYS A 55 -1.78 2.92 5.95
C LYS A 55 -2.06 3.53 4.58
N LEU A 56 -1.84 4.83 4.44
CA LEU A 56 -1.92 5.54 3.17
C LEU A 56 -0.54 5.51 2.51
N THR A 57 -0.38 4.64 1.51
CA THR A 57 0.91 4.47 0.84
C THR A 57 1.09 5.51 -0.24
N CYS A 58 2.18 6.29 -0.17
CA CYS A 58 2.56 7.27 -1.19
C CYS A 58 4.06 7.16 -1.45
N LYS A 59 4.42 6.77 -2.67
CA LYS A 59 5.80 6.72 -3.13
C LYS A 59 6.00 7.77 -4.21
N PHE A 60 7.23 8.20 -4.42
CA PHE A 60 7.53 9.13 -5.51
C PHE A 60 8.85 8.78 -6.19
N LYS A 61 9.06 9.33 -7.39
CA LYS A 61 10.33 9.26 -8.10
C LYS A 61 10.76 10.67 -8.44
N SER A 62 11.99 10.99 -8.05
CA SER A 62 12.68 12.27 -8.23
C SER A 62 14.05 11.98 -8.83
N THR A 63 14.52 12.81 -9.74
CA THR A 63 15.92 12.77 -10.18
C THR A 63 16.83 13.39 -9.14
N ASP A 64 16.32 14.36 -8.39
CA ASP A 64 17.08 15.03 -7.35
C ASP A 64 17.06 14.26 -6.03
N GLU A 65 18.13 14.46 -5.25
CA GLU A 65 18.18 13.97 -3.88
C GLU A 65 17.11 14.67 -3.05
N THR A 66 16.58 13.93 -2.09
CA THR A 66 15.56 14.47 -1.20
C THR A 66 16.25 15.19 -0.06
N GLY A 67 15.99 16.49 0.08
CA GLY A 67 16.68 17.36 1.04
C GLY A 67 15.75 18.10 1.99
N GLY A 68 16.28 19.05 2.77
CA GLY A 68 15.52 19.82 3.76
C GLY A 68 14.38 20.67 3.18
N LEU A 69 14.41 20.95 1.87
CA LEU A 69 13.34 21.66 1.16
C LEU A 69 12.21 20.74 0.69
N THR A 70 12.38 19.43 0.85
CA THR A 70 11.32 18.47 0.52
C THR A 70 10.18 18.63 1.50
N SER A 71 8.96 18.68 0.96
CA SER A 71 7.76 18.69 1.78
C SER A 71 6.73 17.69 1.26
N VAL A 72 5.89 17.21 2.18
CA VAL A 72 4.76 16.34 1.88
C VAL A 72 3.53 16.95 2.51
N THR A 73 2.46 17.04 1.74
CA THR A 73 1.16 17.50 2.21
C THR A 73 0.11 16.45 1.91
N TRP A 74 -0.64 16.06 2.93
CA TRP A 74 -1.79 15.19 2.80
C TRP A 74 -3.08 15.98 2.96
N SER A 75 -3.96 15.85 1.98
CA SER A 75 -5.30 16.45 1.98
C SER A 75 -6.37 15.38 1.87
N PHE A 76 -7.54 15.68 2.44
CA PHE A 76 -8.69 14.79 2.45
C PHE A 76 -9.88 15.48 1.79
N GLN A 77 -10.53 14.76 0.88
CA GLN A 77 -11.82 15.10 0.30
C GLN A 77 -12.84 14.09 0.80
N PRO A 78 -13.77 14.50 1.68
CA PRO A 78 -14.88 13.63 2.08
C PRO A 78 -15.68 13.15 0.86
N GLU A 79 -16.22 11.94 0.93
CA GLU A 79 -17.10 11.43 -0.12
C GLU A 79 -18.33 12.34 -0.31
N GLY A 80 -18.59 12.78 -1.53
CA GLY A 80 -19.68 13.69 -1.87
C GLY A 80 -19.41 15.18 -1.62
N ALA A 81 -18.21 15.55 -1.15
CA ALA A 81 -17.80 16.94 -1.01
C ALA A 81 -16.93 17.41 -2.18
N ASP A 82 -17.04 18.70 -2.54
CA ASP A 82 -16.23 19.31 -3.61
C ASP A 82 -14.95 20.00 -3.08
N THR A 83 -14.82 20.11 -1.77
CA THR A 83 -13.70 20.82 -1.12
C THR A 83 -12.71 19.85 -0.48
N THR A 84 -11.42 20.15 -0.61
CA THR A 84 -10.32 19.44 0.04
C THR A 84 -9.87 20.17 1.31
N VAL A 85 -9.43 19.41 2.32
CA VAL A 85 -8.86 19.95 3.56
C VAL A 85 -7.49 19.33 3.80
N SER A 86 -6.46 20.16 3.94
CA SER A 86 -5.14 19.70 4.38
C SER A 86 -5.19 19.34 5.86
N PHE A 87 -4.73 18.13 6.20
CA PHE A 87 -4.80 17.60 7.55
C PHE A 87 -3.45 17.11 8.08
N PHE A 88 -2.41 17.08 7.24
CA PHE A 88 -1.06 16.70 7.65
C PHE A 88 -0.02 17.33 6.71
N HIS A 89 1.07 17.81 7.29
CA HIS A 89 2.20 18.34 6.56
C HIS A 89 3.52 17.86 7.17
N TYR A 90 4.51 17.55 6.32
CA TYR A 90 5.87 17.21 6.72
C TYR A 90 6.84 18.12 5.98
N SER A 91 7.78 18.73 6.70
CA SER A 91 8.83 19.55 6.12
C SER A 91 10.03 19.66 7.07
N GLN A 92 11.24 19.73 6.53
CA GLN A 92 12.48 19.97 7.31
C GLN A 92 12.67 18.96 8.46
N GLY A 93 12.31 17.69 8.25
CA GLY A 93 12.45 16.66 9.27
C GLY A 93 11.36 16.68 10.36
N GLN A 94 10.38 17.56 10.26
CA GLN A 94 9.35 17.78 11.28
C GLN A 94 7.95 17.48 10.74
N VAL A 95 7.10 16.97 11.64
CA VAL A 95 5.69 16.69 11.38
C VAL A 95 4.83 17.84 11.91
N TYR A 96 3.94 18.34 11.07
CA TYR A 96 2.97 19.38 11.37
C TYR A 96 1.56 18.79 11.18
N PRO A 97 0.96 18.23 12.25
CA PRO A 97 -0.38 17.69 12.16
C PRO A 97 -1.40 18.83 12.04
N GLY A 98 -2.39 18.66 11.16
CA GLY A 98 -3.53 19.57 11.07
C GLY A 98 -4.50 19.37 12.23
N ASN A 99 -5.31 20.40 12.51
CA ASN A 99 -6.34 20.34 13.56
C ASN A 99 -7.73 19.95 13.02
N TYR A 100 -7.78 19.23 11.89
CA TYR A 100 -9.05 18.78 11.33
C TYR A 100 -9.64 17.69 12.24
N PRO A 101 -10.84 17.86 12.84
CA PRO A 101 -11.32 17.00 13.92
C PRO A 101 -11.34 15.49 13.57
N PRO A 102 -11.73 15.08 12.35
CA PRO A 102 -11.65 13.68 11.93
C PRO A 102 -10.25 13.07 11.90
N PHE A 103 -9.14 13.80 12.02
CA PHE A 103 -7.82 13.17 12.05
C PHE A 103 -6.94 13.63 13.22
N LYS A 104 -7.47 14.49 14.07
CA LYS A 104 -6.77 15.01 15.24
C LYS A 104 -6.22 13.87 16.11
N ASP A 105 -4.94 13.96 16.46
CA ASP A 105 -4.21 13.04 17.35
C ASP A 105 -4.18 11.56 16.88
N ARG A 106 -4.50 11.27 15.62
CA ARG A 106 -4.57 9.90 15.07
C ARG A 106 -3.64 9.63 13.90
N ILE A 107 -2.92 10.65 13.43
CA ILE A 107 -2.04 10.53 12.27
C ILE A 107 -0.60 10.35 12.75
N SER A 108 0.14 9.43 12.14
CA SER A 108 1.57 9.29 12.33
C SER A 108 2.30 9.21 10.99
N TRP A 109 3.52 9.76 10.97
CA TRP A 109 4.41 9.64 9.82
C TRP A 109 4.89 8.19 9.68
N ALA A 110 4.72 7.61 8.50
CA ALA A 110 5.11 6.24 8.19
C ALA A 110 6.10 6.16 7.01
N GLY A 111 6.51 7.32 6.50
CA GLY A 111 7.37 7.48 5.35
C GLY A 111 8.86 7.54 5.71
N ASP A 112 9.66 7.58 4.66
CA ASP A 112 11.11 7.69 4.67
C ASP A 112 11.48 8.37 3.35
N LEU A 113 11.78 9.67 3.45
CA LEU A 113 12.04 10.53 2.30
C LEU A 113 13.28 10.09 1.51
N ASP A 114 14.27 9.51 2.19
CA ASP A 114 15.49 8.97 1.55
C ASP A 114 15.14 7.75 0.68
N LYS A 115 14.13 6.98 1.10
CA LYS A 115 13.54 5.87 0.33
C LYS A 115 12.38 6.29 -0.58
N LYS A 116 12.24 7.59 -0.84
CA LYS A 116 11.17 8.20 -1.65
C LYS A 116 9.77 7.77 -1.20
N ASP A 117 9.57 7.70 0.10
CA ASP A 117 8.34 7.27 0.76
C ASP A 117 7.73 8.42 1.58
N ALA A 118 6.51 8.79 1.21
CA ALA A 118 5.73 9.87 1.79
C ALA A 118 4.48 9.36 2.54
N SER A 119 4.48 8.08 2.93
CA SER A 119 3.33 7.41 3.54
C SER A 119 2.99 7.92 4.95
N ILE A 120 1.71 7.82 5.31
CA ILE A 120 1.22 8.08 6.67
C ILE A 120 0.34 6.94 7.16
N ASN A 121 0.21 6.83 8.47
CA ASN A 121 -0.76 5.95 9.11
C ASN A 121 -1.86 6.79 9.79
N ILE A 122 -3.08 6.29 9.75
CA ILE A 122 -4.22 6.85 10.47
C ILE A 122 -4.81 5.76 11.35
N GLU A 123 -4.85 6.01 12.65
CA GLU A 123 -5.37 5.07 13.65
C GLU A 123 -6.89 5.11 13.75
N ASN A 124 -7.48 3.99 14.18
CA ASN A 124 -8.90 3.84 14.44
C ASN A 124 -9.76 4.38 13.26
N MET A 125 -9.60 3.76 12.09
CA MET A 125 -10.35 4.13 10.90
C MET A 125 -11.85 3.87 11.07
N GLN A 126 -12.67 4.80 10.62
CA GLN A 126 -14.13 4.77 10.76
C GLN A 126 -14.77 5.19 9.44
N PHE A 127 -16.06 4.89 9.25
CA PHE A 127 -16.78 5.23 8.02
C PHE A 127 -16.75 6.72 7.66
N ILE A 128 -16.62 7.61 8.66
CA ILE A 128 -16.45 9.06 8.45
C ILE A 128 -15.14 9.43 7.71
N HIS A 129 -14.19 8.49 7.62
CA HIS A 129 -12.93 8.67 6.91
C HIS A 129 -13.00 8.18 5.46
N ASN A 130 -14.16 7.75 4.98
CA ASN A 130 -14.37 7.41 3.57
C ASN A 130 -14.24 8.67 2.72
N GLY A 131 -13.50 8.56 1.62
CA GLY A 131 -13.25 9.68 0.74
C GLY A 131 -11.99 9.51 -0.10
N THR A 132 -11.52 10.61 -0.66
CA THR A 132 -10.30 10.66 -1.46
C THR A 132 -9.19 11.37 -0.71
N TYR A 133 -8.06 10.70 -0.59
CA TYR A 133 -6.85 11.20 0.03
C TYR A 133 -5.87 11.62 -1.07
N ILE A 134 -5.31 12.81 -0.93
CA ILE A 134 -4.39 13.41 -1.90
C ILE A 134 -3.02 13.56 -1.25
N CYS A 135 -2.00 12.97 -1.87
CA CYS A 135 -0.59 13.11 -1.49
C CYS A 135 0.11 14.07 -2.46
N ASP A 136 0.45 15.27 -1.98
CA ASP A 136 1.23 16.27 -2.71
C ASP A 136 2.65 16.30 -2.14
N VAL A 137 3.62 15.86 -2.94
CA VAL A 137 5.04 15.87 -2.59
C VAL A 137 5.69 17.04 -3.30
N LYS A 138 6.64 17.73 -2.71
CA LYS A 138 7.41 18.78 -3.38
C LYS A 138 8.88 18.57 -3.07
N ASN A 139 9.73 18.49 -4.08
CA ASN A 139 11.18 18.34 -3.91
C ASN A 139 11.94 19.34 -4.80
N PRO A 140 11.94 20.65 -4.50
CA PRO A 140 12.59 21.63 -5.36
C PRO A 140 14.07 21.30 -5.66
N PRO A 141 14.55 21.49 -6.91
CA PRO A 141 13.86 22.11 -8.04
C PRO A 141 12.83 21.21 -8.75
N ASP A 142 12.78 19.91 -8.46
CA ASP A 142 11.75 19.00 -8.96
C ASP A 142 10.36 19.42 -8.46
N ILE A 143 9.49 19.82 -9.40
CA ILE A 143 8.10 20.12 -9.12
C ILE A 143 7.24 18.90 -9.40
N VAL A 144 6.27 18.63 -8.51
CA VAL A 144 5.21 17.66 -8.82
C VAL A 144 4.32 18.22 -9.88
N VAL A 145 4.17 17.43 -10.95
CA VAL A 145 3.25 17.73 -12.03
C VAL A 145 1.83 17.27 -11.65
N GLN A 146 1.71 16.15 -10.93
CA GLN A 146 0.42 15.61 -10.52
C GLN A 146 0.49 14.92 -9.13
N PRO A 147 -0.34 15.33 -8.17
CA PRO A 147 -0.39 14.66 -6.86
C PRO A 147 -0.96 13.24 -6.98
N GLY A 148 -0.65 12.39 -6.01
CA GLY A 148 -1.22 11.04 -5.91
C GLY A 148 -2.62 11.08 -5.29
N HIS A 149 -3.56 10.30 -5.82
CA HIS A 149 -4.92 10.19 -5.31
C HIS A 149 -5.20 8.75 -4.87
N ILE A 150 -5.85 8.60 -3.72
CA ILE A 150 -6.25 7.31 -3.14
C ILE A 150 -7.72 7.41 -2.74
N ARG A 151 -8.57 6.55 -3.28
CA ARG A 151 -9.95 6.40 -2.80
C ARG A 151 -9.99 5.35 -1.70
N LEU A 152 -10.36 5.75 -0.49
CA LEU A 152 -10.36 4.86 0.68
C LEU A 152 -11.79 4.49 1.05
N TYR A 153 -12.00 3.20 1.26
CA TYR A 153 -13.25 2.63 1.76
C TYR A 153 -13.01 1.95 3.11
N VAL A 154 -13.74 2.37 4.12
CA VAL A 154 -13.81 1.65 5.39
C VAL A 154 -14.90 0.59 5.29
N VAL A 155 -14.52 -0.65 5.55
CA VAL A 155 -15.39 -1.83 5.50
C VAL A 155 -15.61 -2.39 6.90
N GLU A 156 -16.71 -3.09 7.11
CA GLU A 156 -16.98 -3.68 8.42
C GLU A 156 -15.92 -4.71 8.83
N LYS A 157 -15.65 -4.69 10.14
CA LYS A 157 -14.92 -5.68 10.95
C LYS A 157 -14.88 -7.02 10.27
N GLU A 158 -15.95 -7.78 10.45
CA GLU A 158 -16.05 -9.13 9.97
C GLU A 158 -17.54 -9.50 9.89
N ASN A 159 -17.97 -9.96 8.73
CA ASN A 159 -18.84 -11.15 8.66
C ASN A 159 -18.02 -12.34 8.13
N LEU A 160 -16.69 -12.34 8.35
CA LEU A 160 -15.87 -13.49 8.02
C LEU A 160 -16.43 -14.70 8.79
N PRO A 161 -16.66 -15.85 8.12
CA PRO A 161 -17.06 -17.07 8.78
C PRO A 161 -15.85 -17.57 9.59
N VAL A 162 -15.68 -17.01 10.77
CA VAL A 162 -14.93 -17.66 11.84
C VAL A 162 -15.78 -18.87 12.19
N PHE A 163 -15.57 -19.99 11.49
CA PHE A 163 -16.15 -21.24 11.91
C PHE A 163 -15.65 -21.46 13.33
N PRO A 164 -16.53 -21.34 14.35
CA PRO A 164 -16.06 -21.43 15.71
C PRO A 164 -15.41 -22.79 15.86
N VAL A 165 -14.27 -22.85 16.55
CA VAL A 165 -13.47 -24.09 16.70
C VAL A 165 -14.36 -25.26 17.13
N TRP A 166 -15.38 -24.99 17.95
CA TRP A 166 -16.41 -25.92 18.40
C TRP A 166 -17.19 -26.60 17.26
N VAL A 167 -17.49 -25.89 16.17
CA VAL A 167 -18.20 -26.45 15.00
C VAL A 167 -17.31 -27.43 14.24
N VAL A 168 -16.02 -27.09 14.04
CA VAL A 168 -15.06 -28.00 13.40
C VAL A 168 -14.86 -29.25 14.25
N VAL A 169 -14.69 -29.08 15.56
CA VAL A 169 -14.58 -30.21 16.51
C VAL A 169 -15.84 -31.08 16.47
N GLY A 170 -17.03 -30.46 16.50
CA GLY A 170 -18.31 -31.18 16.45
C GLY A 170 -18.47 -32.05 15.20
N ILE A 171 -18.09 -31.54 14.03
CA ILE A 171 -18.15 -32.29 12.77
C ILE A 171 -17.19 -33.49 12.81
N VAL A 172 -15.94 -33.28 13.23
CA VAL A 172 -14.94 -34.35 13.30
C VAL A 172 -15.39 -35.45 14.28
N THR A 173 -15.88 -35.07 15.46
CA THR A 173 -16.37 -36.03 16.46
C THR A 173 -17.57 -36.83 15.95
N ALA A 174 -18.55 -36.17 15.31
CA ALA A 174 -19.71 -36.83 14.76
C ALA A 174 -19.36 -37.84 13.65
N VAL A 175 -18.41 -37.49 12.77
CA VAL A 175 -17.93 -38.39 11.71
C VAL A 175 -17.22 -39.60 12.30
N VAL A 176 -16.32 -39.41 13.27
CA VAL A 176 -15.60 -40.51 13.92
C VAL A 176 -16.56 -41.44 14.67
N LEU A 177 -17.49 -40.88 15.46
CA LEU A 177 -18.50 -41.67 16.17
C LEU A 177 -19.44 -42.39 15.20
N GLY A 178 -19.86 -41.74 14.10
CA GLY A 178 -20.66 -42.38 13.06
C GLY A 178 -19.94 -43.56 12.42
N LEU A 179 -18.69 -43.39 12.00
CA LEU A 179 -17.90 -44.46 11.37
C LEU A 179 -17.63 -45.62 12.33
N THR A 180 -17.30 -45.34 13.59
CA THR A 180 -17.07 -46.39 14.61
C THR A 180 -18.34 -47.20 14.87
N LEU A 181 -19.50 -46.55 14.99
CA LEU A 181 -20.79 -47.22 15.14
C LEU A 181 -21.13 -48.06 13.91
N LEU A 182 -20.94 -47.54 12.69
CA LEU A 182 -21.18 -48.29 11.46
C LEU A 182 -20.30 -49.53 11.35
N ILE A 183 -18.99 -49.42 11.66
CA ILE A 183 -18.07 -50.56 11.65
C ILE A 183 -18.51 -51.61 12.69
N SER A 184 -18.85 -51.19 13.91
CA SER A 184 -19.31 -52.12 14.95
C SER A 184 -20.60 -52.86 14.56
N MET A 185 -21.55 -52.17 13.93
CA MET A 185 -22.78 -52.77 13.41
C MET A 185 -22.48 -53.80 12.32
N ILE A 186 -21.61 -53.47 11.37
CA ILE A 186 -21.21 -54.40 10.30
C ILE A 186 -20.55 -55.65 10.90
N LEU A 187 -19.61 -55.47 11.83
CA LEU A 187 -18.94 -56.59 12.53
C LEU A 187 -19.95 -57.45 13.30
N ALA A 188 -20.91 -56.85 13.99
CA ALA A 188 -21.95 -57.58 14.71
C ALA A 188 -22.84 -58.40 13.76
N VAL A 189 -23.22 -57.86 12.60
CA VAL A 189 -24.00 -58.57 11.59
C VAL A 189 -23.20 -59.72 10.98
N LEU A 190 -21.92 -59.50 10.64
CA LEU A 190 -21.05 -60.54 10.12
C LEU A 190 -20.81 -61.66 11.14
N TYR A 191 -20.64 -61.31 12.42
CA TYR A 191 -20.52 -62.26 13.52
C TYR A 191 -21.81 -63.09 13.68
N ARG A 192 -22.98 -62.44 13.71
CA ARG A 192 -24.28 -63.14 13.78
C ARG A 192 -24.50 -64.06 12.58
N ARG A 193 -24.17 -63.63 11.36
CA ARG A 193 -24.25 -64.47 10.15
C ARG A 193 -23.30 -65.67 10.23
N LYS A 194 -22.08 -65.48 10.73
CA LYS A 194 -21.09 -66.56 10.89
C LYS A 194 -21.52 -67.58 11.94
N ASN A 195 -22.04 -67.13 13.09
CA ASN A 195 -22.57 -68.04 14.12
C ASN A 195 -23.81 -68.78 13.64
N SER A 196 -24.75 -68.11 12.98
CA SER A 196 -25.92 -68.77 12.39
C SER A 196 -25.50 -69.88 11.41
N LYS A 197 -24.48 -69.64 10.57
CA LYS A 197 -23.91 -70.69 9.69
C LYS A 197 -23.26 -71.85 10.46
N ARG A 198 -22.63 -71.60 11.62
CA ARG A 198 -22.04 -72.64 12.47
C ARG A 198 -23.08 -73.53 13.14
N ASP A 199 -24.21 -72.96 13.57
CA ASP A 199 -25.32 -73.72 14.15
C ASP A 199 -25.97 -74.66 13.12
N TYR A 200 -26.11 -74.24 11.85
CA TYR A 200 -26.56 -75.13 10.77
C TYR A 200 -25.61 -76.29 10.49
N THR A 201 -24.29 -76.10 10.66
CA THR A 201 -23.30 -77.19 10.50
C THR A 201 -23.16 -78.07 11.75
N GLY A 202 -23.43 -77.54 12.94
CA GLY A 202 -23.39 -78.28 14.21
C GLY A 202 -24.56 -79.24 14.41
N ILE A 203 -25.73 -78.97 13.82
CA ILE A 203 -26.91 -79.86 13.87
C ILE A 203 -26.73 -81.13 13.01
N ARG A 204 -25.74 -81.19 12.12
CA ARG A 204 -25.51 -82.36 11.23
C ARG A 204 -24.47 -83.37 11.75
N GLN A 205 -23.81 -83.10 12.87
CA GLN A 205 -22.77 -83.98 13.43
C GLN A 205 -23.01 -84.27 14.92
N SER A 206 -24.01 -85.07 15.23
CA SER A 206 -23.96 -85.98 16.38
C SER A 206 -24.84 -87.21 16.14
N PRO A 207 -24.42 -88.40 16.63
CA PRO A 207 -24.63 -89.69 15.99
C PRO A 207 -25.85 -90.43 16.57
N LEU A 208 -26.49 -91.23 15.72
CA LEU A 208 -27.21 -92.42 16.17
C LEU A 208 -26.48 -93.62 15.56
N GLU A 209 -25.42 -94.06 16.24
CA GLU A 209 -25.30 -95.48 16.50
C GLU A 209 -26.46 -95.89 17.42
N VAL A 210 -26.99 -97.09 17.20
CA VAL A 210 -27.51 -98.06 18.18
C VAL A 210 -28.56 -98.92 17.46
N PHE A 211 -28.08 -100.14 17.12
CA PHE A 211 -28.77 -101.41 16.89
C PHE A 211 -29.74 -101.57 15.71
#